data_AF-A0A0R3Q2I3-F1
#
_entry.id   AF-A0A0R3Q2I3-F1
#
_cell.length_a   1.000
_cell.length_b   1.000
_cell.length_c   1.000
_cell.angle_alpha   90.00
_cell.angle_beta   90.00
_cell.angle_gamma   90.00
#
_symmetry.space_group_name_H-M   'P 1'
#
loop_
_entity.id
_entity.type
_entity.pdbx_description
1 polymer ?
#
loop_
_entity_poly.entity_id
_entity_poly.type
_entity_poly.pdbx_seq_one_letter_code
_entity_poly.pdbx_strand_id
1 'polypeptide(L)'
;MARTKQTARKSTGRKAPWKQLATKTAQKSALATGGVKNPHRYHPATVALQLIRRYQKSTNVLIRKLPLQRLVRETAQDFKIDLRFQYSAVVAL
;
A
#
# COMPACT_ATOMS: atom_id res chain seq x y z
N MET A 1 -44.87 -20.84 33.56
CA MET A 1 -44.69 -19.39 33.32
C MET A 1 -43.21 -19.05 33.43
N ALA A 2 -42.54 -18.80 32.29
CA ALA A 2 -41.10 -18.56 32.24
C ALA A 2 -40.80 -17.07 32.00
N ARG A 3 -39.94 -16.54 32.86
CA ARG A 3 -39.54 -15.14 33.04
C ARG A 3 -38.86 -14.56 31.80
N THR A 4 -39.49 -13.58 31.16
CA THR A 4 -38.87 -12.74 30.12
C THR A 4 -37.84 -11.80 30.75
N LYS A 5 -36.54 -12.12 30.60
CA LYS A 5 -35.47 -11.16 30.92
C LYS A 5 -35.28 -10.21 29.75
N GLN A 6 -36.02 -9.10 29.77
CA GLN A 6 -35.69 -7.92 28.97
C GLN A 6 -34.37 -7.35 29.51
N THR A 7 -33.27 -7.52 28.78
CA THR A 7 -32.04 -6.78 29.08
C THR A 7 -32.16 -5.41 28.45
N ALA A 8 -32.23 -4.38 29.29
CA ALA A 8 -32.23 -3.00 28.83
C ALA A 8 -30.90 -2.70 28.13
N ARG A 9 -30.89 -2.66 26.80
CA ARG A 9 -29.82 -1.99 26.05
C ARG A 9 -29.99 -0.49 26.31
N LYS A 10 -29.03 0.11 27.01
CA LYS A 10 -28.90 1.56 27.13
C LYS A 10 -28.72 2.15 25.73
N SER A 11 -29.77 2.71 25.16
CA SER A 11 -29.69 3.61 24.02
C SER A 11 -29.45 5.04 24.52
N THR A 12 -28.53 5.72 23.85
CA THR A 12 -28.36 7.19 23.82
C THR A 12 -28.11 7.92 25.15
N GLY A 13 -26.83 8.21 25.38
CA GLY A 13 -26.39 9.23 26.33
C GLY A 13 -25.02 9.80 25.92
N ARG A 14 -24.88 10.28 24.67
CA ARG A 14 -23.73 11.12 24.30
C ARG A 14 -23.82 12.40 25.13
N LYS A 15 -22.92 12.58 26.10
CA LYS A 15 -22.73 13.84 26.81
C LYS A 15 -22.24 14.96 25.86
N ALA A 16 -22.65 16.17 26.22
CA ALA A 16 -22.69 17.49 25.54
C ALA A 16 -21.41 18.04 24.85
N PRO A 17 -21.53 19.09 24.01
CA PRO A 17 -20.42 19.61 23.21
C PRO A 17 -19.54 20.55 24.05
N TRP A 18 -18.30 20.16 24.28
CA TRP A 18 -17.28 21.05 24.85
C TRP A 18 -16.44 21.65 23.73
N LYS A 19 -16.45 22.98 23.62
CA LYS A 19 -15.45 23.72 22.84
C LYS A 19 -14.17 23.83 23.66
N GLN A 20 -13.09 23.22 23.18
CA GLN A 20 -11.72 23.67 23.44
C GLN A 20 -10.92 23.60 22.13
N LEU A 21 -10.37 24.75 21.75
CA LEU A 21 -9.44 24.95 20.64
C LEU A 21 -8.12 24.25 20.96
N ALA A 22 -7.87 23.13 20.27
CA ALA A 22 -6.54 22.62 19.91
C ALA A 22 -6.72 21.39 19.00
N THR A 23 -6.78 21.61 17.68
CA THR A 23 -6.73 20.52 16.68
C THR A 23 -5.30 19.98 16.59
N LYS A 24 -4.89 19.19 17.57
CA LYS A 24 -3.90 18.13 17.38
C LYS A 24 -4.68 16.84 17.12
N THR A 25 -4.66 16.35 15.89
CA THR A 25 -5.10 14.99 15.58
C THR A 25 -4.11 14.00 16.19
N ALA A 26 -4.25 13.74 17.49
CA ALA A 26 -3.71 12.53 18.11
C ALA A 26 -4.52 11.35 17.55
N GLN A 27 -4.12 10.86 16.38
CA GLN A 27 -4.65 9.62 15.84
C GLN A 27 -4.37 8.49 16.82
N LYS A 28 -5.38 7.65 16.98
CA LYS A 28 -5.55 6.63 18.02
C LYS A 28 -4.44 5.55 17.97
N SER A 29 -3.30 5.80 18.60
CA SER A 29 -2.39 4.77 19.11
C SER A 29 -1.98 5.17 20.53
N ALA A 30 -2.49 4.42 21.49
CA ALA A 30 -2.66 4.75 22.90
C ALA A 30 -1.44 5.32 23.65
N LEU A 31 -1.68 6.28 24.55
CA LEU A 31 -0.97 6.34 25.84
C LEU A 31 -1.35 5.06 26.62
N ALA A 32 -0.47 4.07 26.64
CA ALA A 32 -0.57 2.94 27.57
C ALA A 32 0.83 2.38 27.82
N THR A 33 1.27 2.47 29.08
CA THR A 33 2.42 1.74 29.62
C THR A 33 2.25 0.25 29.34
N GLY A 34 3.09 -0.31 28.44
CA GLY A 34 3.23 -1.74 28.21
C GLY A 34 2.39 -2.31 27.06
N GLY A 35 2.95 -2.31 25.85
CA GLY A 35 2.52 -3.20 24.75
C GLY A 35 1.97 -2.48 23.52
N VAL A 36 2.84 -2.25 22.53
CA VAL A 36 2.42 -1.83 21.18
C VAL A 36 1.52 -2.92 20.59
N LYS A 37 0.29 -2.58 20.20
CA LYS A 37 -0.60 -3.49 19.47
C LYS A 37 0.16 -4.05 18.26
N ASN A 38 0.19 -5.38 18.11
CA ASN A 38 0.88 -6.01 16.99
C ASN A 38 0.36 -5.43 15.66
N PRO A 39 1.26 -4.95 14.78
CA PRO A 39 0.85 -4.47 13.47
C PRO A 39 0.23 -5.62 12.68
N HIS A 40 -0.85 -5.33 11.94
CA HIS A 40 -1.49 -6.31 11.08
C HIS A 40 -0.49 -6.80 10.02
N ARG A 41 -0.31 -8.11 9.92
CA ARG A 41 0.49 -8.77 8.87
C ARG A 41 -0.44 -9.63 8.02
N TYR A 42 -0.32 -9.51 6.71
CA TYR A 42 -1.04 -10.39 5.79
C TYR A 42 -0.50 -11.82 5.87
N HIS A 43 -1.35 -12.80 5.60
CA HIS A 43 -0.91 -14.17 5.45
C HIS A 43 0.08 -14.31 4.27
N PRO A 44 1.04 -15.25 4.35
CA PRO A 44 1.87 -15.58 3.20
C PRO A 44 0.98 -15.91 2.00
N ALA A 45 1.44 -15.58 0.79
CA ALA A 45 0.69 -15.63 -0.48
C ALA A 45 -0.42 -14.59 -0.69
N THR A 46 -0.98 -13.94 0.34
CA THR A 46 -2.04 -12.92 0.13
C THR A 46 -1.54 -11.76 -0.74
N VAL A 47 -0.36 -11.21 -0.42
CA VAL A 47 0.23 -10.10 -1.18
C VAL A 47 0.69 -10.58 -2.56
N ALA A 48 1.19 -11.82 -2.68
CA ALA A 48 1.62 -12.37 -3.96
C ALA A 48 0.44 -12.50 -4.94
N LEU A 49 -0.70 -13.07 -4.51
CA LEU A 49 -1.91 -13.17 -5.33
C LEU A 49 -2.47 -11.79 -5.71
N GLN A 50 -2.41 -10.82 -4.79
CA GLN A 50 -2.81 -9.44 -5.09
C GLN A 50 -1.91 -8.79 -6.15
N LEU A 51 -0.59 -9.00 -6.09
CA LEU A 51 0.35 -8.49 -7.07
C LEU A 51 0.19 -9.16 -8.44
N ILE A 52 -0.03 -10.48 -8.49
CA ILE A 52 -0.31 -11.20 -9.75
C ILE A 52 -1.54 -10.61 -10.43
N ARG A 53 -2.66 -10.48 -9.70
CA ARG A 53 -3.89 -9.88 -10.23
C ARG A 53 -3.69 -8.44 -10.69
N ARG A 54 -2.92 -7.64 -9.93
CA ARG A 54 -2.61 -6.25 -10.28
C ARG A 54 -1.81 -6.15 -11.58
N TYR A 55 -0.73 -6.92 -11.72
CA TYR A 55 0.14 -6.85 -12.90
C TYR A 55 -0.49 -7.47 -14.14
N GLN A 56 -1.31 -8.51 -14.01
CA GLN A 56 -2.08 -9.05 -15.13
C GLN A 56 -3.15 -8.09 -15.65
N LYS A 57 -3.68 -7.20 -14.79
CA LYS A 57 -4.67 -6.19 -15.19
C LYS A 57 -4.05 -4.99 -15.91
N SER A 58 -2.78 -4.68 -15.66
CA SER A 58 -2.09 -3.52 -16.23
C SER A 58 -1.14 -3.92 -17.36
N THR A 59 -0.86 -3.00 -18.28
CA THR A 59 0.10 -3.21 -19.38
C THR A 59 1.39 -2.41 -19.23
N ASN A 60 1.67 -1.93 -18.02
CA ASN A 60 2.87 -1.14 -17.74
C ASN A 60 4.12 -2.02 -17.73
N VAL A 61 5.24 -1.46 -18.18
CA VAL A 61 6.56 -2.10 -18.08
C VAL A 61 6.91 -2.31 -16.60
N LEU A 62 7.31 -3.53 -16.25
CA LEU A 62 7.68 -3.90 -14.88
C LEU A 62 9.14 -3.54 -14.53
N ILE A 63 9.99 -3.41 -15.55
CA ILE A 63 11.40 -3.04 -15.42
C ILE A 63 11.54 -1.52 -15.52
N ARG A 64 12.44 -0.94 -14.71
CA ARG A 64 12.69 0.51 -14.74
C ARG A 64 13.36 0.90 -16.07
N LYS A 65 12.89 1.99 -16.66
CA LYS A 65 13.33 2.46 -17.99
C LYS A 65 14.82 2.81 -18.07
N LEU A 66 15.35 3.59 -17.10
CA LEU A 66 16.74 4.07 -17.16
C LEU A 66 17.79 2.93 -17.02
N PRO A 67 17.66 1.99 -16.06
CA PRO A 67 18.55 0.83 -16.01
C PRO A 67 18.49 -0.03 -17.27
N LEU A 68 17.29 -0.30 -17.81
CA LEU A 68 17.12 -1.05 -19.05
C LEU A 68 17.81 -0.35 -20.23
N GLN A 69 17.64 0.96 -20.37
CA GLN A 69 18.30 1.75 -21.41
C GLN A 69 19.83 1.72 -21.30
N ARG A 70 20.39 1.73 -20.08
CA ARG A 70 21.85 1.62 -19.87
C ARG A 70 22.35 0.25 -20.31
N LEU A 71 21.66 -0.81 -19.90
CA LEU A 71 22.00 -2.18 -20.26
C LEU A 71 22.00 -2.38 -21.78
N VAL A 72 20.96 -1.88 -22.47
CA VAL A 72 20.86 -1.95 -23.95
C VAL A 72 22.04 -1.24 -24.64
N ARG A 73 22.52 -0.12 -24.08
CA ARG A 73 23.66 0.62 -24.64
C ARG A 73 24.98 -0.07 -24.35
N GLU A 74 25.12 -0.63 -23.16
CA GLU A 74 26.30 -1.39 -22.74
C GLU A 74 26.52 -2.59 -23.66
N THR A 75 25.50 -3.43 -23.86
CA THR A 75 25.61 -4.62 -24.74
C THR A 75 25.80 -4.25 -26.20
N ALA A 76 25.22 -3.14 -26.67
CA ALA A 76 25.38 -2.70 -28.05
C ALA A 76 26.78 -2.15 -28.37
N GLN A 77 27.47 -1.60 -27.36
CA GLN A 77 28.81 -1.05 -27.52
C GLN A 77 29.82 -2.13 -27.94
N ASP A 78 29.62 -3.37 -27.49
CA ASP A 78 30.46 -4.53 -27.84
C ASP A 78 30.39 -4.89 -29.33
N PHE A 79 29.29 -4.55 -30.01
CA PHE A 79 29.11 -4.82 -31.44
C PHE A 79 29.55 -3.66 -32.33
N LYS A 80 29.22 -2.42 -31.94
CA LYS A 80 29.61 -1.23 -32.69
C LYS A 80 29.66 -0.01 -31.78
N ILE A 81 30.79 0.69 -31.84
CA ILE A 81 31.04 1.94 -31.14
C ILE A 81 30.15 3.06 -31.75
N ASP A 82 29.61 3.95 -30.90
CA ASP A 82 28.82 5.14 -31.25
C ASP A 82 27.42 4.89 -31.86
N LEU A 83 26.77 3.78 -31.49
CA LEU A 83 25.37 3.52 -31.85
C LEU A 83 24.39 4.49 -31.19
N ARG A 84 23.48 5.07 -31.98
CA ARG A 84 22.37 5.90 -31.52
C ARG A 84 21.06 5.14 -31.58
N PHE A 85 20.31 5.16 -30.50
CA PHE A 85 19.01 4.49 -30.38
C PHE A 85 17.87 5.50 -30.45
N GLN A 86 16.86 5.16 -31.25
CA GLN A 86 15.54 5.80 -31.17
C GLN A 86 14.85 5.42 -29.86
N TYR A 87 14.02 6.30 -29.32
CA TYR A 87 13.28 6.00 -28.09
C TYR A 87 12.33 4.80 -28.25
N SER A 88 11.63 4.71 -29.39
CA SER A 88 10.76 3.58 -29.73
C SER A 88 11.51 2.25 -29.75
N ALA A 89 12.73 2.23 -30.28
CA ALA A 89 13.56 1.03 -30.32
C ALA A 89 13.90 0.52 -28.91
N VAL A 90 14.21 1.40 -27.96
CA VAL A 90 14.51 1.01 -26.57
C VAL A 90 13.27 0.48 -25.84
N VAL A 91 12.07 0.93 -26.19
CA VAL A 91 10.81 0.46 -25.56
C VAL A 91 10.33 -0.86 -26.18
N ALA A 92 10.71 -1.15 -27.41
CA ALA A 92 10.36 -2.39 -28.12
C ALA A 92 11.23 -3.59 -27.71
N LEU A 93 12.40 -3.34 -27.12
CA LEU A 93 13.31 -4.34 -26.54
C LEU A 93 12.87 -4.72 -25.12
#